data_AF-A0A1M3L6L6-F1
#
_entry.id   AF-A0A1M3L6L6-F1
#
_cell.length_a   1.000
_cell.length_b   1.000
_cell.length_c   1.000
_cell.angle_alpha   90.00
_cell.angle_beta   90.00
_cell.angle_gamma   90.00
#
_symmetry.space_group_name_H-M   'P 1'
#
loop_
_entity.id
_entity.type
_entity.pdbx_description
1 polymer ?
#
loop_
_entity_poly.entity_id
_entity_poly.type
_entity_poly.pdbx_seq_one_letter_code
_entity_poly.pdbx_strand_id
1 'polypeptide(L)'
;MNVLFDRTQFATNPALRFVAYAVVAMVLSVIHVVFLRFVAVSSVTPDLLLILTVWIALVEGQFVGMFAGFASGILFDIVSADVLGSNALAKTVAAFVAGYFWREGFAMQTIGSYRFLLIVALCGGLHNVLYFFFYVKPMQISFPMFFLTYGVATTLYTTVAAVFPMLYVNRKKEW
;
A
#
# COMPACT_ATOMS: atom_id res chain seq x y z
N MET A 1 -27.37 0.14 24.53
CA MET A 1 -26.30 1.11 24.22
C MET A 1 -25.80 0.78 22.82
N ASN A 2 -26.54 1.23 21.80
CA ASN A 2 -26.23 0.93 20.42
C ASN A 2 -25.15 1.89 19.95
N VAL A 3 -23.91 1.42 19.95
CA VAL A 3 -22.79 2.06 19.25
C VAL A 3 -23.04 1.88 17.74
N LEU A 4 -24.02 2.61 17.23
CA LEU A 4 -24.15 2.83 15.80
C LEU A 4 -22.98 3.74 15.45
N PHE A 5 -21.88 3.14 14.97
CA PHE A 5 -20.80 3.85 14.29
C PHE A 5 -21.41 4.60 13.11
N ASP A 6 -21.81 5.84 13.35
CA ASP A 6 -22.41 6.68 12.34
C ASP A 6 -21.33 7.00 11.30
N ARG A 7 -21.56 6.57 10.06
CA ARG A 7 -20.60 6.76 8.95
C ARG A 7 -20.31 8.24 8.69
N THR A 8 -21.21 9.13 9.12
CA THR A 8 -21.02 10.59 9.04
C THR A 8 -19.85 11.07 9.89
N GLN A 9 -19.55 10.43 11.03
CA GLN A 9 -18.44 10.83 11.90
C GLN A 9 -17.07 10.51 11.31
N PHE A 10 -16.95 9.42 10.53
CA PHE A 10 -15.73 9.13 9.77
C PHE A 10 -15.47 10.13 8.65
N ALA A 11 -16.52 10.74 8.08
CA ALA A 11 -16.38 11.74 7.02
C ALA A 11 -16.01 13.13 7.58
N THR A 12 -16.49 13.46 8.79
CA THR A 12 -16.29 14.79 9.40
C THR A 12 -15.08 14.87 10.33
N ASN A 13 -14.67 13.77 10.98
CA ASN A 13 -13.57 13.80 11.95
C ASN A 13 -12.25 13.24 11.38
N PRO A 14 -11.24 14.09 11.10
CA PRO A 14 -9.96 13.64 10.56
C PRO A 14 -9.19 12.73 11.53
N ALA A 15 -9.31 12.95 12.85
CA ALA A 15 -8.61 12.11 13.83
C ALA A 15 -9.10 10.66 13.80
N LEU A 16 -10.41 10.45 13.63
CA LEU A 16 -10.99 9.12 13.55
C LEU A 16 -10.51 8.36 12.29
N ARG A 17 -10.34 9.07 11.17
CA ARG A 17 -9.80 8.50 9.92
C ARG A 17 -8.36 8.03 10.12
N PHE A 18 -7.52 8.85 10.75
CA PHE A 18 -6.13 8.48 11.02
C PHE A 18 -6.01 7.30 11.99
N VAL A 19 -6.84 7.26 13.03
CA VAL A 19 -6.91 6.09 13.91
C VAL A 19 -7.33 4.84 13.13
N ALA A 20 -8.34 4.94 12.25
CA ALA A 20 -8.75 3.82 11.42
C ALA A 20 -7.63 3.35 10.48
N TYR A 21 -6.90 4.26 9.83
CA TYR A 21 -5.76 3.88 9.00
C TYR A 21 -4.66 3.18 9.80
N ALA A 22 -4.36 3.66 11.01
CA ALA A 22 -3.37 3.03 11.88
C ALA A 22 -3.80 1.61 12.28
N VAL A 23 -5.07 1.42 12.65
CA VAL A 23 -5.63 0.10 13.00
C VAL A 23 -5.60 -0.83 11.77
N VAL A 24 -6.00 -0.34 10.60
CA VAL A 24 -5.96 -1.15 9.36
C VAL A 24 -4.52 -1.50 9.00
N ALA A 25 -3.57 -0.57 9.11
CA ALA A 25 -2.15 -0.85 8.87
C ALA A 25 -1.61 -1.93 9.82
N MET A 26 -1.96 -1.87 11.10
CA MET A 26 -1.57 -2.88 12.10
C MET A 26 -2.19 -4.25 11.81
N VAL A 27 -3.48 -4.30 11.45
CA VAL A 27 -4.13 -5.55 11.07
C VAL A 27 -3.50 -6.13 9.80
N LEU A 28 -3.25 -5.29 8.78
CA LEU A 28 -2.61 -5.72 7.54
C LEU A 28 -1.18 -6.20 7.76
N SER A 29 -0.39 -5.58 8.65
CA SER A 29 0.97 -6.04 8.94
C SER A 29 0.98 -7.41 9.64
N VAL A 30 0.06 -7.65 10.58
CA VAL A 30 -0.10 -8.96 11.23
C VAL A 30 -0.58 -10.00 10.21
N ILE A 31 -1.57 -9.66 9.37
CA ILE A 31 -2.03 -10.54 8.28
C ILE A 31 -0.88 -10.87 7.33
N HIS A 32 -0.03 -9.89 7.02
CA HIS A 32 1.12 -10.11 6.14
C HIS A 32 2.04 -11.19 6.68
N VAL A 33 2.42 -11.10 7.96
CA VAL A 33 3.36 -12.05 8.56
C VAL A 33 2.73 -13.43 8.82
N VAL A 34 1.45 -13.48 9.19
CA VAL A 34 0.78 -14.73 9.56
C VAL A 34 0.19 -15.46 8.35
N PHE A 35 -0.50 -14.75 7.45
CA PHE A 35 -1.33 -15.36 6.41
C PHE A 35 -0.68 -15.37 5.03
N LEU A 36 0.17 -14.40 4.68
CA LEU A 36 0.73 -14.37 3.32
C LEU A 36 1.73 -15.49 3.04
N ARG A 37 2.27 -16.15 4.09
CA ARG A 37 2.99 -17.42 3.90
C ARG A 37 2.13 -18.51 3.25
N PHE A 38 0.82 -18.50 3.49
CA PHE A 38 -0.13 -19.46 2.89
C PHE A 38 -0.64 -19.05 1.51
N VAL A 39 -0.50 -17.77 1.16
CA VAL A 39 -0.94 -17.19 -0.12
C VAL A 39 0.26 -16.97 -1.07
N ALA A 40 1.47 -17.29 -0.62
CA ALA A 40 2.68 -17.18 -1.42
C ALA A 40 2.61 -18.11 -2.63
N VAL A 41 2.59 -17.53 -3.84
CA VAL A 41 2.74 -18.28 -5.09
C VAL A 41 4.21 -18.18 -5.49
N SER A 42 4.93 -19.29 -5.50
CA SER A 42 6.37 -19.34 -5.82
C SER A 42 7.22 -18.34 -5.01
N SER A 43 6.92 -18.21 -3.71
CA SER A 43 7.58 -17.28 -2.76
C SER A 43 7.30 -15.79 -3.00
N VAL A 44 6.33 -15.44 -3.83
CA VAL A 44 5.91 -14.05 -4.08
C VAL A 44 4.60 -13.76 -3.35
N THR A 45 4.59 -12.68 -2.57
CA THR A 45 3.43 -12.24 -1.78
C THR A 45 3.02 -10.80 -2.16
N PRO A 46 1.72 -10.47 -2.18
CA PRO A 46 1.26 -9.12 -2.48
C PRO A 46 1.55 -8.15 -1.33
N ASP A 47 1.90 -6.91 -1.64
CA ASP A 47 2.11 -5.86 -0.64
C ASP A 47 0.80 -5.11 -0.35
N LEU A 48 0.00 -5.65 0.59
CA LEU A 48 -1.26 -5.04 0.99
C LEU A 48 -1.09 -3.69 1.69
N LEU A 49 0.04 -3.47 2.37
CA LEU A 49 0.34 -2.20 3.03
C LEU A 49 0.62 -1.11 2.01
N LEU A 50 1.32 -1.44 0.92
CA LEU A 50 1.51 -0.51 -0.19
C LEU A 50 0.18 -0.04 -0.78
N ILE A 51 -0.79 -0.95 -0.97
CA ILE A 51 -2.13 -0.60 -1.48
C ILE A 51 -2.80 0.41 -0.53
N LEU A 52 -2.72 0.17 0.78
CA LEU A 52 -3.24 1.11 1.79
C LEU A 52 -2.52 2.46 1.73
N THR A 53 -1.20 2.47 1.60
CA THR A 53 -0.42 3.71 1.49
C THR A 53 -0.82 4.52 0.26
N VAL A 54 -0.95 3.89 -0.90
CA VAL A 54 -1.41 4.54 -2.14
C VAL A 54 -2.82 5.08 -1.96
N TRP A 55 -3.72 4.31 -1.34
CA TRP A 55 -5.07 4.77 -1.02
C TRP A 55 -5.06 6.03 -0.15
N ILE A 56 -4.30 6.04 0.94
CA ILE A 56 -4.21 7.20 1.85
C ILE A 56 -3.66 8.42 1.10
N ALA A 57 -2.64 8.25 0.26
CA ALA A 57 -2.09 9.34 -0.54
C ALA A 57 -3.13 9.94 -1.52
N LEU A 58 -3.98 9.09 -2.12
CA LEU A 58 -5.05 9.53 -3.04
C LEU A 58 -6.26 10.13 -2.33
N VAL A 59 -6.46 9.85 -1.05
CA VAL A 59 -7.59 10.35 -0.26
C VAL A 59 -7.21 11.62 0.52
N GLU A 60 -6.10 11.60 1.24
CA GLU A 60 -5.68 12.66 2.16
C GLU A 60 -4.64 13.61 1.55
N GLY A 61 -4.05 13.23 0.40
CA GLY A 61 -3.03 14.00 -0.27
C GLY A 61 -1.60 13.54 0.01
N GLN A 62 -0.67 14.14 -0.72
CA GLN A 62 0.71 13.70 -0.82
C GLN A 62 1.47 13.74 0.52
N PHE A 63 1.31 14.82 1.30
CA PHE A 63 2.02 14.97 2.57
C PHE A 63 1.60 13.90 3.58
N VAL A 64 0.28 13.74 3.80
CA VAL A 64 -0.26 12.72 4.70
C VAL A 64 0.08 11.31 4.20
N GLY A 65 0.00 11.08 2.89
CA GLY A 65 0.43 9.83 2.26
C GLY A 65 1.87 9.46 2.56
N MET A 66 2.81 10.42 2.47
CA MET A 66 4.22 10.18 2.81
C MET A 66 4.42 9.75 4.27
N PHE A 67 3.78 10.45 5.22
CA PHE A 67 3.83 10.06 6.64
C PHE A 67 3.26 8.66 6.87
N ALA A 68 2.12 8.35 6.24
CA ALA A 68 1.53 7.03 6.31
C ALA A 68 2.44 5.95 5.70
N GLY A 69 3.09 6.23 4.58
CA GLY A 69 4.07 5.34 3.94
C GLY A 69 5.29 5.08 4.82
N PHE A 70 5.84 6.13 5.42
CA PHE A 70 6.96 6.01 6.36
C PHE A 70 6.58 5.18 7.59
N ALA A 71 5.49 5.53 8.27
CA ALA A 71 5.05 4.87 9.48
C ALA A 71 4.67 3.41 9.24
N SER A 72 3.94 3.13 8.17
CA SER A 72 3.57 1.75 7.79
C SER A 72 4.79 0.93 7.36
N GLY A 73 5.78 1.54 6.69
CA GLY A 73 7.02 0.87 6.33
C GLY A 73 7.89 0.54 7.54
N ILE A 74 8.06 1.46 8.50
CA ILE A 74 8.76 1.16 9.77
C ILE A 74 8.04 0.04 10.53
N LEU A 75 6.71 0.11 10.62
CA LEU A 75 5.92 -0.94 11.25
C LEU A 75 6.16 -2.29 10.58
N PHE A 76 6.21 -2.31 9.25
CA PHE A 76 6.42 -3.52 8.48
C PHE A 76 7.83 -4.09 8.63
N ASP A 77 8.85 -3.23 8.64
CA ASP A 77 10.25 -3.63 8.88
C ASP A 77 10.40 -4.30 10.24
N ILE A 78 9.78 -3.73 11.30
CA ILE A 78 9.83 -4.27 12.66
C ILE A 78 9.09 -5.62 12.76
N VAL A 79 7.87 -5.70 12.24
CA VAL A 79 7.03 -6.90 12.37
C VAL A 79 7.58 -8.06 11.54
N SER A 80 8.20 -7.77 10.40
CA SER A 80 8.79 -8.78 9.51
C SER A 80 10.25 -9.13 9.84
N ALA A 81 10.86 -8.45 10.82
CA ALA A 81 12.29 -8.52 11.11
C ALA A 81 13.18 -8.28 9.88
N ASP A 82 12.77 -7.34 9.03
CA ASP A 82 13.48 -6.93 7.81
C ASP A 82 14.56 -5.86 8.12
N VAL A 83 15.32 -5.45 7.11
CA VAL A 83 16.27 -4.34 7.23
C VAL A 83 15.53 -3.05 7.57
N LEU A 84 15.72 -2.57 8.79
CA LEU A 84 15.03 -1.40 9.31
C LEU A 84 15.24 -0.18 8.40
N GLY A 85 14.14 0.42 7.96
CA GLY A 85 14.11 1.60 7.11
C GLY A 85 14.01 1.31 5.62
N SER A 86 14.17 0.07 5.18
CA SER A 86 14.11 -0.29 3.75
C SER A 86 12.68 -0.13 3.20
N ASN A 87 11.68 -0.71 3.86
CA ASN A 87 10.28 -0.52 3.48
C ASN A 87 9.80 0.88 3.81
N ALA A 88 10.29 1.50 4.90
CA ALA A 88 9.95 2.88 5.23
C ALA A 88 10.29 3.85 4.08
N LEU A 89 11.51 3.78 3.56
CA LEU A 89 11.92 4.62 2.43
C LEU A 89 11.14 4.28 1.16
N ALA A 90 11.05 2.99 0.81
CA ALA A 90 10.38 2.54 -0.40
C ALA A 90 8.90 2.94 -0.44
N LYS A 91 8.16 2.74 0.67
CA LYS A 91 6.74 3.12 0.80
C LYS A 91 6.55 4.63 0.87
N THR A 92 7.48 5.39 1.44
CA THR A 92 7.43 6.86 1.42
C THR A 92 7.54 7.40 0.00
N VAL A 93 8.49 6.90 -0.80
CA VAL A 93 8.63 7.32 -2.20
C VAL A 93 7.42 6.89 -3.03
N ALA A 94 6.92 5.67 -2.82
CA ALA A 94 5.70 5.22 -3.47
C ALA A 94 4.49 6.11 -3.13
N ALA A 95 4.35 6.52 -1.87
CA ALA A 95 3.29 7.42 -1.42
C ALA A 95 3.42 8.83 -2.02
N PHE A 96 4.66 9.35 -2.11
CA PHE A 96 4.94 10.63 -2.76
C PHE A 96 4.47 10.60 -4.22
N VAL A 97 4.79 9.55 -4.97
CA VAL A 97 4.38 9.38 -6.37
C VAL A 97 2.87 9.20 -6.49
N ALA A 98 2.24 8.39 -5.63
CA ALA A 98 0.79 8.26 -5.60
C ALA A 98 0.09 9.60 -5.32
N GLY A 99 0.65 10.39 -4.40
CA GLY A 99 0.15 11.70 -4.03
C GLY A 99 0.15 12.72 -5.16
N TYR A 100 1.00 12.55 -6.18
CA TYR A 100 0.96 13.40 -7.39
C TYR A 100 -0.37 13.27 -8.16
N PHE A 101 -1.04 12.12 -8.03
CA PHE A 101 -2.35 11.87 -8.63
C PHE A 101 -3.52 12.28 -7.73
N TRP A 102 -3.23 12.85 -6.55
CA TRP A 102 -4.27 13.37 -5.66
C TRP A 102 -4.98 14.56 -6.29
N ARG A 103 -6.30 14.56 -6.18
CA ARG A 103 -7.18 15.65 -6.59
C ARG A 103 -8.32 15.77 -5.60
N GLU A 104 -8.49 16.95 -5.03
CA GLU A 104 -9.55 17.23 -4.06
C GLU A 104 -10.92 16.88 -4.63
N GLY A 105 -11.72 16.11 -3.87
CA GLY A 105 -13.05 15.63 -4.28
C GLY A 105 -13.08 14.49 -5.31
N PHE A 106 -11.95 14.16 -5.95
CA PHE A 106 -11.90 13.12 -7.01
C PHE A 106 -11.33 11.78 -6.55
N ALA A 107 -10.93 11.65 -5.28
CA ALA A 107 -10.31 10.44 -4.73
C ALA A 107 -11.09 9.16 -5.05
N MET A 108 -12.39 9.13 -4.74
CA MET A 108 -13.24 7.95 -4.97
C MET A 108 -13.43 7.64 -6.46
N GLN A 109 -13.46 8.67 -7.32
CA GLN A 109 -13.52 8.47 -8.78
C GLN A 109 -12.21 7.87 -9.32
N THR A 110 -11.07 8.31 -8.81
CA THR A 110 -9.76 7.75 -9.20
C THR A 110 -9.61 6.31 -8.72
N ILE A 111 -9.97 6.05 -7.46
CA ILE A 111 -9.86 4.73 -6.83
C ILE A 111 -10.80 3.70 -7.49
N GLY A 112 -12.03 4.09 -7.83
CA GLY A 112 -13.00 3.21 -8.49
C GLY A 112 -12.73 2.96 -9.97
N SER A 113 -11.65 3.51 -10.54
CA SER A 113 -11.33 3.40 -11.97
C SER A 113 -10.03 2.61 -12.19
N TYR A 114 -9.79 2.20 -13.44
CA TYR A 114 -8.54 1.52 -13.84
C TYR A 114 -7.27 2.34 -13.52
N ARG A 115 -7.41 3.67 -13.38
CA ARG A 115 -6.35 4.59 -12.95
C ARG A 115 -5.72 4.16 -11.63
N PHE A 116 -6.53 3.68 -10.68
CA PHE A 116 -6.02 3.17 -9.40
C PHE A 116 -5.03 2.03 -9.58
N LEU A 117 -5.36 1.07 -10.45
CA LEU A 117 -4.50 -0.09 -10.73
C LEU A 117 -3.18 0.35 -11.37
N LEU A 118 -3.23 1.33 -12.29
CA LEU A 118 -2.02 1.89 -12.90
C LEU A 118 -1.13 2.60 -11.88
N ILE A 119 -1.73 3.37 -10.96
CA ILE A 119 -0.99 4.05 -9.88
C ILE A 119 -0.37 3.02 -8.94
N VAL A 120 -1.11 1.98 -8.53
CA VAL A 120 -0.57 0.90 -7.69
C VAL A 120 0.57 0.16 -8.39
N ALA A 121 0.43 -0.16 -9.69
CA ALA A 121 1.48 -0.81 -10.46
C ALA A 121 2.75 0.04 -10.54
N LEU A 122 2.61 1.35 -10.80
CA LEU A 122 3.73 2.29 -10.82
C LEU A 122 4.42 2.37 -9.45
N CYS A 123 3.64 2.57 -8.39
CA CYS A 123 4.13 2.64 -7.02
C CYS A 123 4.78 1.34 -6.55
N GLY A 124 4.23 0.18 -6.93
CA GLY A 124 4.78 -1.14 -6.63
C GLY A 124 6.08 -1.42 -7.36
N GLY A 125 6.16 -1.03 -8.63
CA GLY A 125 7.42 -1.09 -9.38
C GLY A 125 8.52 -0.26 -8.72
N LEU A 126 8.22 1.01 -8.38
CA LEU A 126 9.16 1.89 -7.70
C LEU A 126 9.56 1.38 -6.32
N HIS A 127 8.59 0.92 -5.53
CA HIS A 127 8.82 0.29 -4.23
C HIS A 127 9.81 -0.87 -4.36
N ASN A 128 9.57 -1.78 -5.31
CA ASN A 128 10.39 -2.98 -5.50
C ASN A 128 11.79 -2.64 -5.99
N VAL A 129 11.95 -1.67 -6.91
CA VAL A 129 13.27 -1.18 -7.34
C VAL A 129 14.06 -0.68 -6.13
N LEU A 130 13.45 0.17 -5.29
CA LEU A 130 14.11 0.72 -4.12
C LEU A 130 14.42 -0.36 -3.08
N TYR A 131 13.44 -1.19 -2.76
CA TYR A 131 13.59 -2.29 -1.79
C TYR A 131 14.74 -3.22 -2.18
N PHE A 132 14.77 -3.70 -3.43
CA PHE A 132 15.83 -4.59 -3.89
C PHE A 132 17.18 -3.91 -4.01
N PHE A 133 17.24 -2.60 -4.27
CA PHE A 133 18.51 -1.88 -4.25
C PHE A 133 19.19 -1.98 -2.87
N PHE A 134 18.42 -1.91 -1.78
CA PHE A 134 18.94 -2.10 -0.42
C PHE A 134 19.19 -3.58 -0.09
N TYR A 135 18.38 -4.50 -0.61
CA TYR A 135 18.47 -5.94 -0.31
C TYR A 135 19.54 -6.70 -1.12
N VAL A 136 19.95 -6.20 -2.29
CA VAL A 136 20.94 -6.87 -3.15
C VAL A 136 22.38 -6.75 -2.62
N LYS A 137 22.69 -5.69 -1.85
CA LYS A 137 24.01 -5.55 -1.22
C LYS A 137 24.36 -6.70 -0.25
N PRO A 138 23.41 -7.22 0.55
CA PRO A 138 23.61 -8.43 1.35
C PRO A 138 23.77 -9.75 0.57
N MET A 139 23.06 -9.94 -0.55
CA MET A 139 22.82 -11.28 -1.12
C MET A 139 23.78 -11.70 -2.25
N GLN A 140 24.60 -10.80 -2.81
CA GLN A 140 25.51 -11.05 -3.94
C GLN A 140 24.87 -11.72 -5.19
N ILE A 141 23.57 -11.47 -5.44
CA ILE A 141 22.84 -11.97 -6.61
C ILE A 141 22.83 -10.91 -7.72
N SER A 142 22.79 -11.33 -8.99
CA SER A 142 22.61 -10.44 -10.13
C SER A 142 21.27 -9.70 -10.07
N PHE A 143 21.31 -8.40 -9.80
CA PHE A 143 20.14 -7.51 -9.66
C PHE A 143 19.11 -7.63 -10.79
N PRO A 144 19.47 -7.62 -12.09
CA PRO A 144 18.46 -7.52 -13.15
C PRO A 144 17.56 -8.76 -13.26
N MET A 145 18.14 -9.95 -13.17
CA MET A 145 17.38 -11.20 -13.27
C MET A 145 16.45 -11.39 -12.07
N PHE A 146 16.91 -11.01 -10.88
CA PHE A 146 16.12 -11.08 -9.66
C PHE A 146 14.94 -10.09 -9.69
N PHE A 147 15.20 -8.84 -10.09
CA PHE A 147 14.15 -7.82 -10.23
C PHE A 147 13.09 -8.21 -11.27
N LEU A 148 13.50 -8.72 -12.43
CA LEU A 148 12.56 -9.13 -13.48
C LEU A 148 11.69 -10.31 -13.06
N THR A 149 12.23 -11.24 -12.30
CA THR A 149 11.49 -12.44 -11.88
C THR A 149 10.60 -12.15 -10.67
N TYR A 150 11.17 -11.58 -9.61
CA TYR A 150 10.46 -11.37 -8.34
C TYR A 150 9.81 -10.00 -8.27
N GLY A 151 10.49 -8.93 -8.67
CA GLY A 151 9.94 -7.57 -8.59
C GLY A 151 8.75 -7.35 -9.50
N VAL A 152 8.82 -7.81 -10.75
CA VAL A 152 7.67 -7.73 -11.67
C VAL A 152 6.52 -8.61 -11.17
N ALA A 153 6.80 -9.84 -10.72
CA ALA A 153 5.77 -10.73 -10.19
C ALA A 153 5.08 -10.13 -8.95
N THR A 154 5.83 -9.58 -7.99
CA THR A 154 5.27 -8.92 -6.79
C THR A 154 4.43 -7.71 -7.17
N THR A 155 4.89 -6.87 -8.10
CA THR A 155 4.12 -5.69 -8.57
C THR A 155 2.82 -6.12 -9.23
N LEU A 156 2.86 -7.11 -10.11
CA LEU A 156 1.66 -7.65 -10.76
C LEU A 156 0.70 -8.24 -9.73
N TYR A 157 1.20 -9.04 -8.80
CA TYR A 157 0.36 -9.65 -7.76
C TYR A 157 -0.29 -8.58 -6.87
N THR A 158 0.47 -7.57 -6.45
CA THR A 158 -0.06 -6.44 -5.68
C THR A 158 -1.11 -5.65 -6.47
N THR A 159 -0.90 -5.47 -7.78
CA THR A 159 -1.86 -4.80 -8.66
C THR A 159 -3.15 -5.60 -8.82
N VAL A 160 -3.06 -6.92 -8.94
CA VAL A 160 -4.23 -7.81 -8.97
C VAL A 160 -4.97 -7.75 -7.64
N ALA A 161 -4.26 -7.74 -6.50
CA ALA A 161 -4.87 -7.55 -5.19
C ALA A 161 -5.56 -6.18 -5.05
N ALA A 162 -5.06 -5.14 -5.71
CA ALA A 162 -5.68 -3.81 -5.73
C ALA A 162 -7.01 -3.75 -6.51
N VAL A 163 -7.34 -4.78 -7.30
CA VAL A 163 -8.67 -4.90 -7.94
C VAL A 163 -9.78 -5.01 -6.89
N PHE A 164 -9.54 -5.66 -5.74
CA PHE A 164 -10.54 -5.77 -4.68
C PHE A 164 -11.02 -4.41 -4.13
N PRO A 165 -10.13 -3.52 -3.63
CA PRO A 165 -10.54 -2.19 -3.18
C PRO A 165 -11.10 -1.33 -4.32
N MET A 166 -10.59 -1.46 -5.55
CA MET A 166 -11.11 -0.75 -6.72
C MET A 166 -12.56 -1.11 -7.01
N LEU A 167 -12.88 -2.40 -7.12
CA LEU A 167 -14.24 -2.88 -7.40
C LEU A 167 -15.20 -2.53 -6.26
N TYR A 168 -14.73 -2.58 -5.01
CA TYR A 168 -15.52 -2.17 -3.85
C TYR A 168 -15.98 -0.71 -3.95
N VAL A 169 -15.09 0.20 -4.36
CA VAL A 169 -15.43 1.62 -4.54
C VAL A 169 -16.27 1.83 -5.78
N ASN A 170 -15.94 1.15 -6.89
CA ASN A 170 -16.67 1.30 -8.14
C ASN A 170 -18.17 0.96 -7.96
N ARG A 171 -18.48 -0.12 -7.22
CA ARG A 171 -19.87 -0.51 -6.93
C ARG A 171 -20.67 0.54 -6.15
N LYS A 172 -20.02 1.38 -5.34
CA LYS A 172 -20.69 2.43 -4.56
C LYS A 172 -20.92 3.72 -5.34
N LYS A 173 -20.36 3.84 -6.54
CA LYS A 173 -20.53 5.00 -7.41
C LYS A 173 -21.87 4.96 -8.18
N GLU A 174 -22.49 3.78 -8.27
CA GLU A 174 -23.70 3.53 -9.08
C GLU A 174 -25.03 3.58 -8.29
N TRP A 175 -25.00 4.08 -7.04
CA TRP A 175 -26.18 4.26 -6.17
C TRP A 175 -26.20 5.70 -5.67
#